data_AF-A0A0P9ZCL0-F1
#
_entry.id   AF-A0A0P9ZCL0-F1
#
_cell.length_a   1.000
_cell.length_b   1.000
_cell.length_c   1.000
_cell.angle_alpha   90.00
_cell.angle_beta   90.00
_cell.angle_gamma   90.00
#
_symmetry.space_group_name_H-M   'P 1'
#
loop_
_entity.id
_entity.type
_entity.pdbx_description
1 polymer ?
#
loop_
_entity_poly.entity_id
_entity_poly.type
_entity_poly.pdbx_seq_one_letter_code
_entity_poly.pdbx_strand_id
1 'polypeptide(L)'
;EQRPFFEPDDLHRVFSYRHKPAKRPKDLPIRYGFEMSAIYFSALDGALLSYTPSHSEQELELSRRVSRVYSGAESIQAQLAEGLMGAQDYVRLVAGAGHLRVLQTSERWPVAGLVSPVQ
;
A
#
# COMPACT_ATOMS: atom_id res chain seq x y z
N GLU A 1 5.54 -19.80 10.82
CA GLU A 1 5.97 -18.64 10.02
C GLU A 1 4.79 -17.67 9.91
N GLN A 2 4.96 -16.42 10.35
CA GLN A 2 3.86 -15.47 10.54
C GLN A 2 3.74 -14.58 9.29
N ARG A 3 2.67 -14.75 8.51
CA ARG A 3 2.38 -13.87 7.37
C ARG A 3 2.11 -12.43 7.87
N PRO A 4 2.81 -11.41 7.35
CA PRO A 4 2.63 -10.03 7.78
C PRO A 4 1.43 -9.40 7.07
N PHE A 5 0.45 -9.06 7.89
CA PHE A 5 -0.38 -7.85 7.86
C PHE A 5 -0.93 -7.26 6.53
N PHE A 6 -0.10 -6.83 5.57
CA PHE A 6 -0.45 -6.53 4.17
C PHE A 6 0.84 -6.56 3.35
N GLU A 7 0.85 -7.21 2.18
CA GLU A 7 2.08 -7.48 1.44
C GLU A 7 2.44 -6.31 0.52
N PRO A 8 3.74 -6.04 0.27
CA PRO A 8 4.15 -5.08 -0.75
C PRO A 8 3.52 -5.34 -2.11
N ASP A 9 3.27 -6.59 -2.47
CA ASP A 9 2.62 -6.92 -3.75
C ASP A 9 1.19 -6.38 -3.85
N ASP A 10 0.45 -6.33 -2.73
CA ASP A 10 -0.90 -5.75 -2.68
C ASP A 10 -0.87 -4.26 -3.04
N LEU A 11 0.17 -3.54 -2.59
CA LEU A 11 0.35 -2.12 -2.84
C LEU A 11 0.92 -1.86 -4.26
N HIS A 12 1.83 -2.70 -4.73
CA HIS A 12 2.37 -2.66 -6.11
C HIS A 12 1.27 -2.80 -7.17
N ARG A 13 0.34 -3.73 -6.94
CA ARG A 13 -0.77 -3.97 -7.87
C ARG A 13 -1.62 -2.72 -8.08
N VAL A 14 -1.76 -1.90 -7.03
CA VAL A 14 -2.53 -0.64 -7.07
C VAL A 14 -1.81 0.44 -7.86
N PHE A 15 -0.51 0.65 -7.62
CA PHE A 15 0.27 1.62 -8.38
C PHE A 15 0.28 1.30 -9.88
N SER A 16 0.35 0.01 -10.23
CA SER A 16 0.34 -0.46 -11.61
C SER A 16 -0.99 -0.16 -12.34
N TYR A 17 -2.14 -0.22 -11.65
CA TYR A 17 -3.43 0.11 -12.26
C TYR A 17 -3.64 1.62 -12.46
N ARG A 18 -2.95 2.47 -11.70
CA ARG A 18 -3.05 3.93 -11.82
C ARG A 18 -2.22 4.50 -12.98
N HIS A 19 -1.09 3.86 -13.33
CA HIS A 19 -0.08 4.44 -14.22
C HIS A 19 -0.29 4.17 -15.73
N LYS A 20 -1.41 3.56 -16.14
CA LYS A 20 -1.80 3.49 -17.56
C LYS A 20 -3.28 3.80 -17.73
N PRO A 21 -3.67 5.04 -18.09
CA PRO A 21 -4.98 5.22 -18.70
C PRO A 21 -4.97 4.40 -19.99
N ALA A 22 -5.83 3.38 -20.09
CA ALA A 22 -6.04 2.69 -21.36
C ALA A 22 -6.31 3.75 -22.44
N LYS A 23 -5.56 3.73 -23.55
CA LYS A 23 -5.84 4.63 -24.68
C LYS A 23 -7.30 4.45 -25.07
N ARG A 24 -8.11 5.48 -24.86
CA ARG A 24 -9.55 5.47 -25.09
C ARG A 24 -9.84 5.10 -26.55
N PRO A 25 -10.44 3.93 -26.83
CA PRO A 25 -11.03 3.67 -28.14
C PRO A 25 -12.27 4.56 -28.27
N LYS A 26 -12.47 5.15 -29.45
CA LYS A 26 -13.48 6.21 -29.68
C LYS A 26 -14.92 5.74 -29.43
N ASP A 27 -15.15 4.42 -29.45
CA ASP A 27 -16.48 3.79 -29.49
C ASP A 27 -16.88 3.04 -28.20
N LEU A 28 -16.12 3.16 -27.10
CA LEU A 28 -16.53 2.60 -25.81
C LEU A 28 -17.24 3.67 -24.96
N PRO A 29 -18.34 3.32 -24.24
CA PRO A 29 -18.98 4.23 -23.31
C PRO A 29 -17.99 4.70 -22.25
N ILE A 30 -18.15 5.94 -21.78
CA ILE A 30 -17.35 6.54 -20.70
C ILE A 30 -17.41 5.57 -19.52
N ARG A 31 -16.34 4.80 -19.31
CA ARG A 31 -16.11 4.14 -18.04
C ARG A 31 -15.68 5.27 -17.12
N TYR A 32 -16.48 5.59 -16.10
CA TYR A 32 -16.00 6.38 -14.98
C TYR A 32 -14.72 5.70 -14.50
N GLY A 33 -13.56 6.27 -14.85
CA GLY A 33 -12.30 5.86 -14.26
C GLY A 33 -12.44 6.21 -12.80
N PHE A 34 -12.72 5.21 -11.96
CA PHE A 34 -12.60 5.41 -10.53
C PHE A 34 -11.11 5.67 -10.29
N GLU A 35 -10.74 6.92 -10.10
CA GLU A 35 -9.57 7.26 -9.29
C GLU A 35 -9.72 6.41 -8.03
N MET A 36 -8.84 5.42 -7.83
CA MET A 36 -8.88 4.58 -6.63
C MET A 36 -8.62 5.51 -5.44
N SER A 37 -9.70 5.98 -4.82
CA SER A 37 -9.67 6.99 -3.76
C SER A 37 -9.14 6.42 -2.46
N ALA A 38 -9.36 5.13 -2.22
CA ALA A 38 -8.81 4.40 -1.09
C ALA A 38 -8.73 2.91 -1.40
N ILE A 39 -7.71 2.25 -0.87
CA ILE A 39 -7.53 0.80 -0.86
C ILE A 39 -7.96 0.31 0.52
N TYR A 40 -8.53 -0.89 0.60
CA TYR A 40 -8.89 -1.52 1.86
C TYR A 40 -8.17 -2.86 2.00
N PHE A 41 -7.60 -3.11 3.17
CA PHE A 41 -6.85 -4.33 3.49
C PHE A 41 -7.49 -5.02 4.68
N SER A 42 -7.84 -6.30 4.50
CA SER A 42 -8.28 -7.15 5.60
C SER A 42 -7.09 -7.98 6.08
N ALA A 43 -6.69 -7.79 7.32
CA ALA A 43 -5.65 -8.58 7.95
C ALA A 43 -6.21 -9.92 8.47
N LEU A 44 -5.32 -10.89 8.63
CA LEU A 44 -5.67 -12.25 9.09
C LEU A 44 -6.23 -12.30 10.52
N ASP A 45 -5.89 -11.32 11.35
CA ASP A 45 -6.36 -11.17 12.73
C ASP A 45 -7.65 -10.33 12.84
N GLY A 46 -8.31 -10.07 11.70
CA GLY A 46 -9.61 -9.39 11.64
C GLY A 46 -9.52 -7.86 11.62
N ALA A 47 -8.32 -7.28 11.55
CA ALA A 47 -8.21 -5.84 11.35
C ALA A 47 -8.62 -5.43 9.92
N LEU A 48 -9.23 -4.26 9.79
CA LEU A 48 -9.53 -3.64 8.51
C LEU A 48 -8.81 -2.30 8.45
N LEU A 49 -7.99 -2.12 7.42
CA LEU A 49 -7.26 -0.88 7.18
C LEU A 49 -7.70 -0.27 5.86
N SER A 50 -7.55 1.05 5.77
CA SER A 50 -7.61 1.75 4.50
C SER A 50 -6.34 2.56 4.23
N TYR A 51 -5.93 2.63 2.98
CA TYR A 51 -4.86 3.48 2.51
C TYR A 51 -5.38 4.43 1.43
N THR A 52 -5.23 5.74 1.64
CA THR A 52 -5.54 6.76 0.66
C THR A 52 -4.25 7.39 0.13
N PRO A 53 -3.97 7.29 -1.18
CA PRO A 53 -2.82 7.94 -1.80
C PRO A 53 -2.82 9.45 -1.54
N SER A 54 -1.65 10.04 -1.31
CA SER A 54 -1.51 11.48 -1.02
C SER A 54 -1.04 12.30 -2.22
N HIS A 55 -0.57 11.66 -3.30
CA HIS A 55 0.13 12.29 -4.42
C HIS A 55 1.45 12.97 -4.04
N SER A 56 2.06 12.61 -2.91
CA SER A 56 3.34 13.16 -2.47
C SER A 56 4.54 12.53 -3.18
N GLU A 57 5.70 13.17 -3.08
CA GLU A 57 6.96 12.59 -3.55
C GLU A 57 7.31 11.30 -2.81
N GLN A 58 6.95 11.19 -1.53
CA GLN A 58 7.15 9.96 -0.75
C GLN A 58 6.28 8.81 -1.27
N GLU A 59 5.06 9.09 -1.73
CA GLU A 59 4.21 8.09 -2.40
C GLU A 59 4.88 7.58 -3.68
N LEU A 60 5.38 8.50 -4.50
CA LEU A 60 6.02 8.14 -5.77
C LEU A 60 7.27 7.29 -5.53
N GLU A 61 8.07 7.63 -4.51
CA GLU A 61 9.24 6.85 -4.12
C GLU A 61 8.85 5.46 -3.57
N LEU A 62 7.83 5.39 -2.72
CA LEU A 62 7.29 4.13 -2.22
C LEU A 62 6.83 3.24 -3.38
N SER A 63 6.09 3.80 -4.34
CA SER A 63 5.58 3.04 -5.49
C SER A 63 6.67 2.36 -6.32
N ARG A 64 7.83 3.02 -6.44
CA ARG A 64 9.00 2.48 -7.16
C ARG A 64 9.66 1.34 -6.40
N ARG A 65 9.76 1.44 -5.06
CA ARG A 65 10.51 0.51 -4.19
C ARG A 65 9.73 -0.72 -3.74
N VAL A 66 8.40 -0.66 -3.75
CA VAL A 66 7.52 -1.72 -3.25
C VAL A 66 7.57 -2.99 -4.11
N SER A 67 7.82 -2.85 -5.41
CA SER A 67 7.79 -3.97 -6.34
C SER A 67 9.13 -4.68 -6.48
N ARG A 68 9.16 -5.98 -6.22
CA ARG A 68 10.32 -6.83 -6.51
C ARG A 68 10.62 -6.93 -8.01
N VAL A 69 9.60 -6.77 -8.86
CA VAL A 69 9.74 -6.78 -10.32
C VAL A 69 10.52 -5.55 -10.81
N TYR A 70 10.41 -4.41 -10.12
CA TYR A 70 11.09 -3.16 -10.50
C TYR A 70 12.38 -2.88 -9.72
N SER A 71 12.49 -3.31 -8.46
CA SER A 71 13.64 -3.01 -7.59
C SER A 71 14.49 -4.21 -7.17
N GLY A 72 14.16 -5.43 -7.63
CA GLY A 72 14.97 -6.61 -7.38
C GLY A 72 15.22 -6.89 -5.89
N ALA A 73 16.49 -7.14 -5.52
CA ALA A 73 16.91 -7.42 -4.15
C ALA A 73 16.77 -6.22 -3.19
N GLU A 74 16.71 -4.99 -3.72
CA GLU A 74 16.53 -3.77 -2.92
C GLU A 74 15.06 -3.43 -2.69
N SER A 75 14.13 -4.21 -3.26
CA SER A 75 12.70 -3.99 -3.04
C SER A 75 12.34 -4.15 -1.57
N ILE A 76 11.35 -3.38 -1.12
CA ILE A 76 10.80 -3.49 0.24
C ILE A 76 10.30 -4.91 0.52
N GLN A 77 9.77 -5.59 -0.51
CA GLN A 77 9.37 -7.00 -0.41
C GLN A 77 10.54 -7.93 -0.11
N ALA A 78 11.68 -7.77 -0.80
CA ALA A 78 12.87 -8.55 -0.53
C ALA A 78 13.44 -8.24 0.86
N GLN A 79 13.49 -6.96 1.24
CA GLN A 79 13.98 -6.52 2.54
C GLN A 79 13.14 -7.05 3.71
N LEU A 80 11.81 -7.12 3.56
CA LEU A 80 10.92 -7.74 4.56
C LEU A 80 11.10 -9.26 4.62
N ALA A 81 11.29 -9.93 3.48
CA ALA A 81 11.50 -11.38 3.42
C ALA A 81 12.85 -11.80 4.03
N GLU A 82 13.89 -11.00 3.84
CA GLU A 82 15.23 -11.22 4.38
C GLU A 82 15.39 -10.70 5.82
N GLY A 83 14.37 -10.03 6.37
CA GLY A 83 14.42 -9.44 7.72
C GLY A 83 15.32 -8.20 7.85
N LEU A 84 15.76 -7.64 6.73
CA LEU A 84 16.55 -6.40 6.67
C LEU A 84 15.72 -5.16 6.99
N MET A 85 14.40 -5.23 6.79
CA MET A 85 13.43 -4.20 7.17
C MET A 85 12.42 -4.79 8.15
N GLY A 86 12.13 -4.07 9.24
CA GLY A 86 11.08 -4.45 10.17
C GLY A 86 9.69 -4.16 9.62
N ALA A 87 8.69 -4.97 9.99
CA ALA A 87 7.31 -4.73 9.61
C ALA A 87 6.78 -3.36 10.09
N GLN A 88 7.24 -2.88 11.25
CA GLN A 88 6.89 -1.55 11.74
C GLN A 88 7.53 -0.42 10.92
N ASP A 89 8.76 -0.58 10.46
CA ASP A 89 9.42 0.40 9.57
C ASP A 89 8.67 0.51 8.25
N TYR A 90 8.24 -0.63 7.70
CA TYR A 90 7.40 -0.64 6.51
C TYR A 90 6.07 0.09 6.73
N VAL A 91 5.37 -0.20 7.83
CA VAL A 91 4.12 0.51 8.18
C VAL A 91 4.35 2.02 8.27
N ARG A 92 5.45 2.47 8.88
CA ARG A 92 5.80 3.90 8.96
C ARG A 92 6.04 4.51 7.57
N LEU A 93 6.75 3.80 6.69
CA LEU A 93 6.96 4.25 5.31
C LEU A 93 5.63 4.42 4.57
N VAL A 94 4.71 3.46 4.71
CA VAL A 94 3.38 3.54 4.09
C VAL A 94 2.55 4.69 4.69
N ALA A 95 2.55 4.85 6.01
CA ALA A 95 1.86 5.96 6.68
C ALA A 95 2.47 7.34 6.36
N GLY A 96 3.73 7.41 5.95
CA GLY A 96 4.39 8.65 5.51
C GLY A 96 4.14 8.98 4.04
N ALA A 97 3.93 7.96 3.22
CA ALA A 97 3.62 8.09 1.80
C ALA A 97 2.15 8.44 1.53
N GLY A 98 1.24 8.12 2.45
CA GLY A 98 -0.17 8.39 2.30
C GLY A 98 -0.96 8.21 3.59
N HIS A 99 -2.28 8.34 3.52
CA HIS A 99 -3.12 8.25 4.71
C HIS A 99 -3.48 6.78 4.98
N LEU A 100 -2.71 6.14 5.86
CA LEU A 100 -3.03 4.81 6.38
C LEU A 100 -3.93 4.93 7.61
N ARG A 101 -5.08 4.25 7.61
CA ARG A 101 -6.09 4.33 8.67
C ARG A 101 -6.55 2.95 9.10
N VAL A 102 -6.68 2.72 10.39
CA VAL A 102 -7.32 1.52 10.96
C VAL A 102 -8.81 1.80 11.10
N LEU A 103 -9.62 1.00 10.42
CA LEU A 103 -11.09 1.06 10.45
C LEU A 103 -11.66 0.04 11.43
N GLN A 104 -11.05 -1.14 11.53
CA GLN A 104 -11.38 -2.17 12.51
C GLN A 104 -10.10 -2.62 13.21
N THR A 105 -10.13 -2.61 14.54
CA THR A 105 -9.00 -2.96 15.39
C THR A 105 -8.85 -4.47 15.55
N SER A 106 -7.65 -4.90 15.90
CA SER A 106 -7.31 -6.27 16.28
C SER A 106 -6.24 -6.25 17.39
N GLU A 107 -5.79 -7.43 17.82
CA GLU A 107 -4.68 -7.55 18.77
C GLU A 107 -3.40 -6.85 18.27
N ARG A 108 -3.12 -6.92 16.96
CA ARG A 108 -1.94 -6.28 16.36
C ARG A 108 -2.17 -4.82 15.99
N TRP A 109 -3.44 -4.40 15.88
CA TRP A 109 -3.85 -3.02 15.57
C TRP A 109 -4.83 -2.52 16.63
N PRO A 110 -4.32 -2.23 17.84
CA PRO A 110 -5.18 -1.93 18.99
C PRO A 110 -5.83 -0.54 18.91
N VAL A 111 -5.33 0.35 18.06
CA VAL A 111 -5.78 1.75 17.97
C VAL A 111 -6.43 2.00 16.61
N ALA A 112 -7.72 2.39 16.64
CA ALA A 112 -8.45 2.84 15.47
C ALA A 112 -8.03 4.26 15.07
N GLY A 113 -8.14 4.60 13.77
CA GLY A 113 -7.86 5.94 13.27
C GLY A 113 -6.59 6.04 12.43
N LEU A 114 -6.09 7.27 12.23
CA LEU A 114 -4.95 7.52 11.37
C LEU A 114 -3.67 6.97 12.01
N VAL A 115 -2.89 6.23 11.24
CA VAL A 115 -1.60 5.70 11.66
C VAL A 115 -0.58 6.81 11.48
N SER A 116 0.07 7.22 12.56
CA SER A 116 1.12 8.23 12.49
C SER A 116 2.40 7.63 11.88
N PRO A 117 3.06 8.31 10.92
CA PRO A 117 4.38 7.90 10.46
C PRO A 117 5.48 8.11 11.51
N VAL A 118 5.19 8.88 12.57
CA VAL A 118 6.11 9.18 13.67
C VAL A 118 5.51 8.65 14.97
N GLN A 119 6.09 7.57 15.50
CA GLN A 119 5.95 7.14 16.89
C GLN A 119 7.33 6.73 17.40
#